data_AF-A0A8T6MSC8-F1
#
_entry.id   AF-A0A8T6MSC8-F1
#
_cell.length_a   1.000
_cell.length_b   1.000
_cell.length_c   1.000
_cell.angle_alpha   90.00
_cell.angle_beta   90.00
_cell.angle_gamma   90.00
#
_symmetry.space_group_name_H-M   'P 1'
#
loop_
_entity.id
_entity.type
_entity.pdbx_description
1 polymer ?
#
loop_
_entity_poly.entity_id
_entity_poly.type
_entity_poly.pdbx_seq_one_letter_code
_entity_poly.pdbx_strand_id
1 'polypeptide(L)'
;MVLVIDPQIAGISGDMLLSGLVDLGAKKSKIITGVKEAEKFLHHSKISKIDFKKVNKHGVNATSLVLKLDEHFHDRKGIEIQNCIAKTVAKIGLSDKAAKFAKDSIETLISAESKIHGVPKNLIHFHEAASVDTVIDIVGTAIALDDLKCFDQEIITMPVAVGNGTVSFSHGTVSNPAGAILGIFAKSGILISGNNSHSELTTPTGAAMIVNLATRCIRHYPLMKVESVGYGAGQKNFEGFSNVLKLVQGEKSILESDIVSILETNVDDVSGE
;
A
#
# COMPACT_ATOMS: atom_id res chain seq x y z
N MET A 1 2.40 4.24 20.67
CA MET A 1 3.24 3.80 19.54
C MET A 1 2.61 4.27 18.24
N VAL A 2 3.42 4.61 17.25
CA VAL A 2 3.01 5.09 15.93
C VAL A 2 3.78 4.35 14.85
N LEU A 3 3.11 3.99 13.76
CA LEU A 3 3.71 3.48 12.53
C LEU A 3 3.57 4.54 11.44
N VAL A 4 4.70 5.03 10.94
CA VAL A 4 4.77 5.95 9.80
C VAL A 4 5.03 5.17 8.53
N ILE A 5 4.13 5.27 7.56
CA ILE A 5 4.30 4.78 6.19
C ILE A 5 4.81 5.96 5.35
N ASP A 6 6.02 5.87 4.83
CA ASP A 6 6.69 6.94 4.06
C ASP A 6 6.89 6.56 2.59
N PRO A 7 5.86 6.79 1.75
CA PRO A 7 5.86 6.50 0.31
C PRO A 7 6.30 7.69 -0.57
N GLN A 8 6.93 8.74 0.00
CA GLN A 8 7.16 10.02 -0.70
C GLN A 8 8.09 9.93 -1.92
N ILE A 9 8.94 8.89 -2.01
CA ILE A 9 9.91 8.74 -3.11
C ILE A 9 9.44 7.68 -4.11
N ALA A 10 9.18 6.47 -3.63
CA ALA A 10 8.93 5.30 -4.47
C ALA A 10 7.45 4.89 -4.54
N GLY A 11 6.55 5.64 -3.91
CA GLY A 11 5.13 5.29 -3.83
C GLY A 11 4.90 4.08 -2.94
N ILE A 12 3.81 3.35 -3.21
CA ILE A 12 3.41 2.17 -2.47
C ILE A 12 2.74 1.11 -3.35
N SER A 13 3.19 -0.12 -3.22
CA SER A 13 2.53 -1.33 -3.72
C SER A 13 2.30 -2.32 -2.57
N GLY A 14 1.44 -3.32 -2.80
CA GLY A 14 1.14 -4.32 -1.78
C GLY A 14 2.37 -5.16 -1.40
N ASP A 15 3.16 -5.59 -2.38
CA ASP A 15 4.42 -6.32 -2.14
C ASP A 15 5.46 -5.48 -1.37
N MET A 16 5.54 -4.18 -1.64
CA MET A 16 6.40 -3.25 -0.89
C MET A 16 5.95 -3.12 0.56
N LEU A 17 4.65 -2.93 0.82
CA LEU A 17 4.13 -2.83 2.18
C LEU A 17 4.34 -4.12 2.97
N LEU A 18 3.98 -5.26 2.39
CA LEU A 18 4.19 -6.57 3.00
C LEU A 18 5.67 -6.83 3.29
N SER A 19 6.54 -6.58 2.31
CA SER A 19 7.99 -6.78 2.49
C SER A 19 8.57 -5.84 3.55
N GLY A 20 8.10 -4.60 3.61
CA GLY A 20 8.51 -3.63 4.62
C GLY A 20 8.12 -4.06 6.03
N LEU A 21 6.95 -4.67 6.21
CA LEU A 21 6.51 -5.20 7.51
C LEU A 21 7.30 -6.44 7.94
N VAL A 22 7.68 -7.31 6.99
CA VAL A 22 8.62 -8.40 7.27
C VAL A 22 9.97 -7.84 7.71
N ASP A 23 10.44 -6.79 7.05
CA ASP A 23 11.69 -6.12 7.40
C ASP A 23 11.64 -5.46 8.78
N LEU A 24 10.47 -4.92 9.14
CA LEU A 24 10.19 -4.32 10.45
C LEU A 24 10.16 -5.35 11.59
N GLY A 25 9.95 -6.64 11.26
CA GLY A 25 10.04 -7.75 12.22
C GLY A 25 8.90 -8.76 12.16
N ALA A 26 7.94 -8.64 11.25
CA ALA A 26 6.85 -9.61 11.13
C ALA A 26 7.38 -11.01 10.79
N LYS A 27 6.82 -12.05 11.42
CA LYS A 27 7.28 -13.43 11.23
C LYS A 27 6.92 -13.94 9.84
N LYS A 28 7.92 -13.98 8.94
CA LYS A 28 7.78 -14.50 7.57
C LYS A 28 7.12 -15.88 7.49
N SER A 29 7.38 -16.77 8.46
CA SER A 29 6.79 -18.11 8.49
C SER A 29 5.26 -18.08 8.69
N LYS A 30 4.75 -17.18 9.54
CA LYS A 30 3.30 -17.01 9.72
C LYS A 30 2.64 -16.52 8.45
N ILE A 31 3.26 -15.54 7.78
CA ILE A 31 2.77 -14.98 6.52
C ILE A 31 2.73 -16.07 5.44
N ILE A 32 3.85 -16.78 5.22
CA ILE A 32 3.95 -17.86 4.22
C ILE A 32 2.91 -18.95 4.47
N THR A 33 2.75 -19.40 5.71
CA THR A 33 1.77 -20.44 6.05
C THR A 33 0.34 -19.92 5.86
N GLY A 34 0.05 -18.68 6.28
CA GLY A 34 -1.28 -18.11 6.21
C GLY A 34 -1.75 -17.83 4.77
N VAL A 35 -0.90 -17.26 3.91
CA VAL A 35 -1.28 -16.98 2.52
C VAL A 35 -1.41 -18.26 1.68
N LYS A 36 -0.70 -19.34 2.04
CA LYS A 36 -0.89 -20.65 1.39
C LYS A 36 -2.28 -21.24 1.62
N GLU A 37 -2.97 -20.87 2.70
CA GLU A 37 -4.37 -21.28 2.89
C GLU A 37 -5.30 -20.71 1.79
N ALA A 38 -4.91 -19.61 1.13
CA ALA A 38 -5.67 -19.04 0.03
C ALA A 38 -5.73 -19.93 -1.22
N GLU A 39 -4.75 -20.81 -1.42
CA GLU A 39 -4.73 -21.78 -2.54
C GLU A 39 -5.99 -22.67 -2.54
N LYS A 40 -6.52 -22.98 -1.35
CA LYS A 40 -7.73 -23.79 -1.19
C LYS A 40 -8.98 -23.11 -1.74
N PHE A 41 -8.93 -21.79 -1.92
CA PHE A 41 -10.06 -20.96 -2.35
C PHE A 41 -9.85 -20.33 -3.73
N LEU A 42 -8.70 -20.57 -4.37
CA LEU A 42 -8.39 -20.12 -5.74
C LEU A 42 -8.16 -21.34 -6.63
N HIS A 43 -9.25 -21.81 -7.26
CA HIS A 43 -9.17 -22.91 -8.22
C HIS A 43 -8.21 -22.57 -9.37
N HIS A 44 -7.35 -23.51 -9.76
CA HIS A 44 -6.39 -23.37 -10.87
C HIS A 44 -5.25 -22.35 -10.66
N SER A 45 -4.99 -21.94 -9.42
CA SER A 45 -3.77 -21.20 -9.09
C SER A 45 -3.00 -21.88 -7.97
N LYS A 46 -1.69 -21.91 -8.11
CA LYS A 46 -0.77 -22.47 -7.12
C LYS A 46 0.38 -21.52 -6.86
N ILE A 47 0.72 -21.32 -5.59
CA ILE A 47 1.90 -20.60 -5.14
C ILE A 47 3.08 -21.56 -5.18
N SER A 48 3.76 -21.63 -6.33
CA SER A 48 4.90 -22.53 -6.51
C SER A 48 6.12 -22.11 -5.69
N LYS A 49 6.27 -20.80 -5.43
CA LYS A 49 7.29 -20.28 -4.51
C LYS A 49 6.82 -19.01 -3.83
N ILE A 50 7.04 -18.92 -2.52
CA ILE A 50 6.93 -17.69 -1.76
C ILE A 50 8.07 -17.62 -0.74
N ASP A 51 8.81 -16.52 -0.71
CA ASP A 51 9.84 -16.23 0.28
C ASP A 51 10.12 -14.73 0.37
N PHE A 52 10.87 -14.32 1.38
CA PHE A 52 11.32 -12.94 1.56
C PHE A 52 12.85 -12.92 1.61
N LYS A 53 13.47 -12.14 0.72
CA LYS A 53 14.93 -12.04 0.63
C LYS A 53 15.40 -10.61 0.81
N LYS A 54 16.62 -10.45 1.35
CA LYS A 54 17.32 -9.17 1.33
C LYS A 54 17.80 -8.86 -0.09
N VAL A 55 17.61 -7.61 -0.50
CA VAL A 55 18.05 -7.06 -1.78
C VAL A 55 18.70 -5.70 -1.55
N ASN A 56 19.56 -5.28 -2.48
CA ASN A 56 20.05 -3.92 -2.55
C ASN A 56 19.35 -3.19 -3.70
N LYS A 57 18.71 -2.05 -3.40
CA LYS A 57 18.09 -1.16 -4.38
C LYS A 57 18.76 0.19 -4.24
N HIS A 58 19.68 0.52 -5.16
CA HIS A 58 20.42 1.79 -5.18
C HIS A 58 21.07 2.15 -3.83
N GLY A 59 21.79 1.19 -3.26
CA GLY A 59 22.48 1.38 -1.97
C GLY A 59 21.61 1.12 -0.75
N VAL A 60 20.28 0.99 -0.90
CA VAL A 60 19.37 0.68 0.22
C VAL A 60 19.22 -0.83 0.37
N ASN A 61 19.56 -1.35 1.55
CA ASN A 61 19.27 -2.74 1.93
C ASN A 61 17.80 -2.84 2.35
N ALA A 62 17.03 -3.65 1.61
CA ALA A 62 15.59 -3.81 1.79
C ALA A 62 15.19 -5.28 1.67
N THR A 63 14.00 -5.61 2.16
CA THR A 63 13.37 -6.92 1.94
C THR A 63 12.49 -6.89 0.70
N SER A 64 12.52 -7.96 -0.10
CA SER A 64 11.69 -8.12 -1.30
C SER A 64 10.96 -9.46 -1.25
N LEU A 65 9.67 -9.42 -1.58
CA LEU A 65 8.83 -10.59 -1.80
C LEU A 65 9.29 -11.33 -3.08
N VAL A 66 9.60 -12.61 -2.93
CA VAL A 66 9.89 -13.53 -4.04
C VAL A 66 8.68 -14.43 -4.22
N LEU A 67 7.89 -14.14 -5.24
CA LEU A 67 6.69 -14.88 -5.56
C LEU A 67 6.81 -15.55 -6.93
N LYS A 68 6.43 -16.82 -7.01
CA LYS A 68 6.14 -17.52 -8.26
C LYS A 68 4.77 -18.17 -8.15
N LEU A 69 3.96 -17.93 -9.17
CA LEU A 69 2.60 -18.43 -9.30
C LEU A 69 2.52 -19.30 -10.54
N ASP A 70 1.91 -20.47 -10.40
CA ASP A 70 1.48 -21.29 -11.52
C ASP A 70 -0.02 -21.02 -11.70
N GLU A 71 -0.34 -20.07 -12.58
CA GLU A 71 -1.71 -19.62 -12.85
C GLU A 71 -2.00 -19.80 -14.34
N HIS A 72 -3.05 -20.57 -14.65
CA HIS A 72 -3.47 -20.86 -16.02
C HIS A 72 -4.67 -19.99 -16.47
N PHE A 73 -5.12 -19.07 -15.63
CA PHE A 73 -6.30 -18.23 -15.84
C PHE A 73 -6.06 -16.82 -15.28
N HIS A 74 -6.07 -15.82 -16.15
CA HIS A 74 -5.78 -14.42 -15.76
C HIS A 74 -7.02 -13.54 -15.58
N ASP A 75 -8.22 -14.04 -15.91
CA ASP A 75 -9.47 -13.27 -15.81
C ASP A 75 -10.32 -13.74 -14.62
N ARG A 76 -9.97 -13.30 -13.41
CA ARG A 76 -10.80 -13.54 -12.21
C ARG A 76 -11.73 -12.37 -11.94
N LYS A 77 -12.97 -12.67 -11.56
CA LYS A 77 -13.91 -11.64 -11.12
C LYS A 77 -13.49 -11.12 -9.75
N GLY A 78 -13.69 -9.83 -9.51
CA GLY A 78 -13.37 -9.21 -8.22
C GLY A 78 -14.07 -9.88 -7.04
N ILE A 79 -15.29 -10.38 -7.25
CA ILE A 79 -16.04 -11.13 -6.24
C ILE A 79 -15.37 -12.45 -5.85
N GLU A 80 -14.66 -13.11 -6.77
CA GLU A 80 -13.93 -14.36 -6.48
C GLU A 80 -12.73 -14.07 -5.57
N ILE A 81 -12.01 -12.99 -5.85
CA ILE A 81 -10.89 -12.50 -5.03
C ILE A 81 -11.39 -12.09 -3.64
N GLN A 82 -12.48 -11.32 -3.56
CA GLN A 82 -13.10 -10.93 -2.29
C GLN A 82 -13.49 -12.15 -1.45
N ASN A 83 -14.15 -13.13 -2.07
CA ASN A 83 -14.54 -14.36 -1.40
C ASN A 83 -13.34 -15.19 -0.94
N CYS A 84 -12.28 -15.25 -1.74
CA CYS A 84 -11.03 -15.91 -1.36
C CYS A 84 -10.44 -15.24 -0.11
N ILE A 85 -10.27 -13.91 -0.12
CA ILE A 85 -9.72 -13.16 1.02
C ILE A 85 -10.55 -13.41 2.28
N ALA A 86 -11.89 -13.28 2.20
CA ALA A 86 -12.77 -13.48 3.34
C ALA A 86 -12.66 -14.90 3.93
N LYS A 87 -12.63 -15.93 3.07
CA LYS A 87 -12.49 -17.33 3.50
C LYS A 87 -11.11 -17.61 4.10
N THR A 88 -10.04 -17.08 3.50
CA THR A 88 -8.68 -17.24 4.01
C THR A 88 -8.53 -16.62 5.37
N VAL A 89 -8.95 -15.36 5.53
CA VAL A 89 -8.92 -14.60 6.80
C VAL A 89 -9.66 -15.35 7.90
N ALA A 90 -10.88 -15.84 7.62
CA ALA A 90 -11.65 -16.63 8.57
C ALA A 90 -10.97 -17.96 8.92
N LYS A 91 -10.34 -18.62 7.93
CA LYS A 91 -9.68 -19.91 8.12
C LYS A 91 -8.43 -19.82 9.01
N ILE A 92 -7.64 -18.76 8.85
CA ILE A 92 -6.40 -18.56 9.63
C ILE A 92 -6.67 -17.95 11.01
N GLY A 93 -7.87 -17.42 11.25
CA GLY A 93 -8.27 -16.87 12.55
C GLY A 93 -7.60 -15.53 12.89
N LEU A 94 -7.52 -14.62 11.93
CA LEU A 94 -7.02 -13.25 12.18
C LEU A 94 -7.94 -12.48 13.14
N SER A 95 -7.38 -11.45 13.79
CA SER A 95 -8.18 -10.52 14.59
C SER A 95 -9.26 -9.80 13.78
N ASP A 96 -10.31 -9.32 14.45
CA ASP A 96 -11.40 -8.57 13.80
C ASP A 96 -10.90 -7.33 13.05
N LYS A 97 -9.87 -6.64 13.58
CA LYS A 97 -9.26 -5.48 12.94
C LYS A 97 -8.52 -5.87 11.65
N ALA A 98 -7.76 -6.96 11.69
CA ALA A 98 -7.06 -7.47 10.52
C ALA A 98 -8.02 -7.99 9.45
N ALA A 99 -9.10 -8.67 9.86
CA ALA A 99 -10.15 -9.13 8.97
C ALA A 99 -10.90 -7.96 8.30
N LYS A 100 -11.20 -6.92 9.10
CA LYS A 100 -11.82 -5.69 8.61
C LYS A 100 -10.91 -4.98 7.60
N PHE A 101 -9.63 -4.81 7.91
CA PHE A 101 -8.66 -4.22 6.97
C PHE A 101 -8.62 -4.96 5.63
N ALA A 102 -8.54 -6.31 5.67
CA ALA A 102 -8.49 -7.11 4.46
C ALA A 102 -9.75 -6.94 3.59
N LYS A 103 -10.93 -6.95 4.24
CA LYS A 103 -12.23 -6.74 3.60
C LYS A 103 -12.35 -5.34 3.00
N ASP A 104 -12.07 -4.30 3.78
CA ASP A 104 -12.24 -2.92 3.36
C ASP A 104 -11.28 -2.56 2.21
N SER A 105 -10.06 -3.13 2.22
CA SER A 105 -9.06 -2.95 1.16
C SER A 105 -9.54 -3.51 -0.18
N ILE A 106 -10.01 -4.76 -0.21
CA ILE A 106 -10.52 -5.35 -1.46
C ILE A 106 -11.81 -4.66 -1.93
N GLU A 107 -12.69 -4.27 -1.01
CA GLU A 107 -13.92 -3.52 -1.35
C GLU A 107 -13.62 -2.15 -1.96
N THR A 108 -12.60 -1.45 -1.43
CA THR A 108 -12.13 -0.17 -1.96
C THR A 108 -11.61 -0.34 -3.38
N LEU A 109 -10.76 -1.35 -3.62
CA LEU A 109 -10.22 -1.66 -4.92
C LEU A 109 -11.33 -2.00 -5.94
N ILE A 110 -12.23 -2.93 -5.61
CA ILE A 110 -13.38 -3.30 -6.47
C ILE A 110 -14.24 -2.08 -6.79
N SER A 111 -14.47 -1.20 -5.81
CA SER A 111 -15.31 -0.01 -5.99
C SER A 111 -14.68 1.01 -6.94
N ALA A 112 -13.37 1.20 -6.87
CA ALA A 112 -12.65 2.11 -7.76
C ALA A 112 -12.64 1.58 -9.20
N GLU A 113 -12.36 0.28 -9.37
CA GLU A 113 -12.34 -0.40 -10.66
C GLU A 113 -13.73 -0.43 -11.31
N SER A 114 -14.77 -0.71 -10.52
CA SER A 114 -16.18 -0.63 -10.95
C SER A 114 -16.52 0.73 -11.53
N LYS A 115 -16.10 1.79 -10.83
CA LYS A 115 -16.42 3.16 -11.19
C LYS A 115 -15.68 3.61 -12.45
N ILE A 116 -14.39 3.31 -12.57
CA ILE A 116 -13.58 3.74 -13.72
C ILE A 116 -13.97 3.01 -15.00
N HIS A 117 -14.35 1.73 -14.90
CA HIS A 117 -14.77 0.94 -16.05
C HIS A 117 -16.28 1.02 -16.35
N GLY A 118 -17.08 1.61 -15.46
CA GLY A 118 -18.54 1.70 -15.63
C GLY A 118 -19.24 0.34 -15.57
N VAL A 119 -18.61 -0.66 -14.97
CA VAL A 119 -19.11 -2.04 -14.86
C VAL A 119 -19.61 -2.28 -13.44
N PRO A 120 -20.75 -2.97 -13.23
CA PRO A 120 -21.23 -3.33 -11.89
C PRO A 120 -20.22 -4.17 -11.09
N LYS A 121 -20.14 -3.96 -9.76
CA LYS A 121 -19.19 -4.64 -8.84
C LYS A 121 -19.06 -6.16 -9.01
N ASN A 122 -20.17 -6.83 -9.30
CA ASN A 122 -20.24 -8.29 -9.49
C ASN A 122 -19.72 -8.78 -10.85
N LEU A 123 -19.47 -7.86 -11.79
CA LEU A 123 -19.02 -8.14 -13.16
C LEU A 123 -17.63 -7.57 -13.46
N ILE A 124 -16.96 -6.88 -12.53
CA ILE A 124 -15.56 -6.48 -12.72
C ILE A 124 -14.70 -7.72 -12.79
N HIS A 125 -14.04 -7.86 -13.92
CA HIS A 125 -12.81 -8.61 -14.05
C HIS A 125 -11.70 -7.63 -13.76
N PHE A 126 -10.83 -7.93 -12.79
CA PHE A 126 -9.60 -7.16 -12.77
C PHE A 126 -8.74 -7.70 -13.92
N HIS A 127 -8.12 -6.83 -14.68
CA HIS A 127 -7.22 -7.26 -15.76
C HIS A 127 -5.76 -7.23 -15.33
N GLU A 128 -5.46 -6.44 -14.28
CA GLU A 128 -4.11 -6.19 -13.80
C GLU A 128 -4.00 -6.33 -12.28
N ALA A 129 -5.11 -6.15 -11.55
CA ALA A 129 -5.26 -6.47 -10.13
C ALA A 129 -5.93 -7.85 -9.87
N ALA A 130 -6.16 -8.67 -10.91
CA ALA A 130 -6.76 -10.02 -10.78
C ALA A 130 -5.66 -11.05 -10.75
N SER A 131 -4.97 -11.14 -9.64
CA SER A 131 -4.13 -12.30 -9.46
C SER A 131 -4.09 -12.68 -8.00
N VAL A 132 -3.59 -13.88 -7.80
CA VAL A 132 -3.22 -14.39 -6.48
C VAL A 132 -2.30 -13.40 -5.75
N ASP A 133 -1.57 -12.55 -6.48
CA ASP A 133 -0.76 -11.45 -5.93
C ASP A 133 -1.57 -10.51 -5.04
N THR A 134 -2.75 -10.04 -5.48
CA THR A 134 -3.60 -9.15 -4.67
C THR A 134 -4.09 -9.84 -3.40
N VAL A 135 -4.38 -11.14 -3.47
CA VAL A 135 -4.74 -11.93 -2.27
C VAL A 135 -3.54 -12.04 -1.33
N ILE A 136 -2.35 -12.32 -1.84
CA ILE A 136 -1.12 -12.43 -1.07
C ILE A 136 -0.78 -11.09 -0.42
N ASP A 137 -0.89 -9.99 -1.15
CA ASP A 137 -0.62 -8.64 -0.66
C ASP A 137 -1.55 -8.27 0.50
N ILE A 138 -2.86 -8.40 0.30
CA ILE A 138 -3.86 -8.00 1.30
C ILE A 138 -3.82 -8.94 2.52
N VAL A 139 -3.88 -10.25 2.30
CA VAL A 139 -3.90 -11.24 3.40
C VAL A 139 -2.55 -11.28 4.10
N GLY A 140 -1.45 -11.27 3.36
CA GLY A 140 -0.10 -11.27 3.90
C GLY A 140 0.16 -10.03 4.75
N THR A 141 -0.28 -8.85 4.28
CA THR A 141 -0.18 -7.61 5.06
C THR A 141 -1.06 -7.64 6.29
N ALA A 142 -2.29 -8.17 6.19
CA ALA A 142 -3.17 -8.33 7.35
C ALA A 142 -2.51 -9.23 8.42
N ILE A 143 -1.91 -10.36 8.02
CA ILE A 143 -1.16 -11.25 8.92
C ILE A 143 0.03 -10.51 9.55
N ALA A 144 0.80 -9.77 8.75
CA ALA A 144 2.00 -9.08 9.21
C ALA A 144 1.68 -7.97 10.22
N LEU A 145 0.65 -7.16 9.95
CA LEU A 145 0.17 -6.10 10.84
C LEU A 145 -0.40 -6.68 12.14
N ASP A 146 -1.10 -7.82 12.07
CA ASP A 146 -1.66 -8.48 13.25
C ASP A 146 -0.56 -9.09 14.13
N ASP A 147 0.46 -9.73 13.53
CA ASP A 147 1.62 -10.27 14.23
C ASP A 147 2.43 -9.19 14.96
N LEU A 148 2.56 -8.01 14.32
CA LEU A 148 3.23 -6.84 14.88
C LEU A 148 2.32 -5.99 15.80
N LYS A 149 1.04 -6.35 15.94
CA LYS A 149 0.03 -5.57 16.69
C LYS A 149 -0.07 -4.11 16.22
N CYS A 150 0.12 -3.85 14.93
CA CYS A 150 0.05 -2.50 14.36
C CYS A 150 -1.38 -1.93 14.39
N PHE A 151 -2.39 -2.79 14.38
CA PHE A 151 -3.80 -2.37 14.47
C PHE A 151 -4.20 -1.76 15.83
N ASP A 152 -3.33 -1.85 16.85
CA ASP A 152 -3.50 -1.20 18.15
C ASP A 152 -2.73 0.15 18.23
N GLN A 153 -2.10 0.56 17.13
CA GLN A 153 -1.23 1.74 17.05
C GLN A 153 -1.84 2.80 16.13
N GLU A 154 -1.38 4.04 16.28
CA GLU A 154 -1.66 5.08 15.29
C GLU A 154 -0.88 4.75 14.01
N ILE A 155 -1.55 4.57 12.87
CA ILE A 155 -0.89 4.44 11.57
C ILE A 155 -1.09 5.76 10.83
N ILE A 156 0.02 6.38 10.42
CA ILE A 156 0.03 7.64 9.68
C ILE A 156 0.80 7.47 8.39
N THR A 157 0.46 8.28 7.40
CA THR A 157 1.18 8.30 6.13
C THR A 157 1.69 9.68 5.78
N MET A 158 2.85 9.73 5.13
CA MET A 158 3.35 10.91 4.44
C MET A 158 2.66 11.05 3.06
N PRO A 159 2.83 12.15 2.31
CA PRO A 159 2.27 12.25 0.97
C PRO A 159 2.72 11.10 0.05
N VAL A 160 1.80 10.58 -0.76
CA VAL A 160 2.02 9.39 -1.58
C VAL A 160 2.54 9.77 -2.96
N ALA A 161 3.74 9.28 -3.30
CA ALA A 161 4.24 9.43 -4.66
C ALA A 161 3.48 8.51 -5.62
N VAL A 162 2.82 9.11 -6.60
CA VAL A 162 2.03 8.38 -7.62
C VAL A 162 2.78 8.22 -8.95
N GLY A 163 3.87 8.97 -9.13
CA GLY A 163 4.64 9.00 -10.38
C GLY A 163 4.10 9.99 -11.40
N ASN A 164 4.61 9.93 -12.64
CA ASN A 164 4.08 10.67 -13.79
C ASN A 164 4.17 9.85 -15.08
N GLY A 165 3.80 10.45 -16.21
CA GLY A 165 3.89 9.84 -17.54
C GLY A 165 2.63 9.06 -17.91
N THR A 166 2.81 7.88 -18.51
CA THR A 166 1.72 7.03 -18.98
C THR A 166 1.93 5.59 -18.55
N VAL A 167 0.83 4.85 -18.39
CA VAL A 167 0.84 3.40 -18.13
C VAL A 167 0.13 2.71 -19.28
N SER A 168 0.70 1.62 -19.77
CA SER A 168 0.10 0.79 -20.83
C SER A 168 -0.36 -0.53 -20.26
N PHE A 169 -1.60 -0.88 -20.59
CA PHE A 169 -2.27 -2.09 -20.14
C PHE A 169 -3.07 -2.75 -21.25
N SER A 170 -3.72 -3.89 -20.95
CA SER A 170 -4.50 -4.69 -21.91
C SER A 170 -5.56 -3.88 -22.66
N HIS A 171 -6.12 -2.84 -22.03
CA HIS A 171 -7.13 -1.94 -22.60
C HIS A 171 -6.56 -0.65 -23.22
N GLY A 172 -5.24 -0.50 -23.32
CA GLY A 172 -4.59 0.64 -23.96
C GLY A 172 -3.65 1.43 -23.04
N THR A 173 -3.28 2.64 -23.46
CA THR A 173 -2.39 3.53 -22.71
C THR A 173 -3.16 4.68 -22.09
N VAL A 174 -2.93 4.95 -20.80
CA VAL A 174 -3.57 6.05 -20.05
C VAL A 174 -2.53 6.91 -19.34
N SER A 175 -2.95 8.08 -18.89
CA SER A 175 -2.14 8.95 -18.03
C SER A 175 -1.85 8.30 -16.68
N ASN A 176 -0.65 8.50 -16.16
CA ASN A 176 -0.27 8.19 -14.78
C ASN A 176 -0.43 9.47 -13.92
N PRO A 177 -1.19 9.45 -12.81
CA PRO A 177 -1.79 8.28 -12.16
C PRO A 177 -3.00 7.73 -12.89
N ALA A 178 -3.13 6.39 -12.90
CA ALA A 178 -4.29 5.72 -13.47
C ALA A 178 -5.58 6.10 -12.74
N GLY A 179 -6.71 6.03 -13.43
CA GLY A 179 -8.02 6.47 -12.92
C GLY A 179 -8.47 5.75 -11.64
N ALA A 180 -8.15 4.46 -11.49
CA ALA A 180 -8.45 3.70 -10.27
C ALA A 180 -7.73 4.29 -9.05
N ILE A 181 -6.44 4.64 -9.18
CA ILE A 181 -5.64 5.25 -8.10
C ILE A 181 -6.24 6.59 -7.67
N LEU A 182 -6.59 7.45 -8.64
CA LEU A 182 -7.25 8.74 -8.36
C LEU A 182 -8.62 8.53 -7.69
N GLY A 183 -9.37 7.52 -8.14
CA GLY A 183 -10.66 7.16 -7.56
C GLY A 183 -10.56 6.69 -6.11
N ILE A 184 -9.50 5.95 -5.76
CA ILE A 184 -9.23 5.47 -4.39
C ILE A 184 -8.84 6.64 -3.48
N PHE A 185 -7.94 7.51 -3.93
CA PHE A 185 -7.52 8.65 -3.11
C PHE A 185 -8.59 9.74 -3.00
N ALA A 186 -9.57 9.78 -3.91
CA ALA A 186 -10.66 10.74 -3.87
C ALA A 186 -11.40 10.67 -2.52
N LYS A 187 -11.44 11.80 -1.80
CA LYS A 187 -12.07 11.94 -0.47
C LYS A 187 -11.41 11.12 0.66
N SER A 188 -10.23 10.53 0.43
CA SER A 188 -9.47 9.83 1.47
C SER A 188 -8.77 10.77 2.47
N GLY A 189 -8.56 12.03 2.09
CA GLY A 189 -7.73 12.96 2.87
C GLY A 189 -6.21 12.71 2.76
N ILE A 190 -5.78 11.70 1.99
CA ILE A 190 -4.37 11.43 1.72
C ILE A 190 -3.88 12.34 0.59
N LEU A 191 -2.76 13.01 0.84
CA LEU A 191 -2.10 13.86 -0.14
C LEU A 191 -1.30 12.99 -1.12
N ILE A 192 -1.36 13.31 -2.41
CA ILE A 192 -0.57 12.66 -3.46
C ILE A 192 0.39 13.65 -4.11
N SER A 193 1.51 13.15 -4.62
CA SER A 193 2.49 13.93 -5.37
C SER A 193 3.00 13.17 -6.60
N GLY A 194 3.05 13.83 -7.75
CA GLY A 194 3.80 13.32 -8.89
C GLY A 194 5.32 13.48 -8.70
N ASN A 195 6.11 12.76 -9.49
CA ASN A 195 7.55 12.97 -9.63
C ASN A 195 8.00 12.64 -11.06
N ASN A 196 9.29 12.72 -11.36
CA ASN A 196 9.82 12.50 -12.72
C ASN A 196 10.18 11.04 -13.04
N SER A 197 9.50 10.06 -12.42
CA SER A 197 9.82 8.62 -12.59
C SER A 197 9.46 8.05 -13.97
N HIS A 198 8.61 8.74 -14.74
CA HIS A 198 7.99 8.27 -15.98
C HIS A 198 7.35 6.86 -15.84
N SER A 199 6.88 6.52 -14.64
CA SER A 199 6.29 5.22 -14.34
C SER A 199 5.30 5.29 -13.17
N GLU A 200 4.35 4.36 -13.13
CA GLU A 200 3.50 4.13 -11.96
C GLU A 200 4.36 3.72 -10.75
N LEU A 201 4.24 4.49 -9.67
CA LEU A 201 4.91 4.25 -8.39
C LEU A 201 3.97 3.73 -7.31
N THR A 202 2.69 4.07 -7.41
CA THR A 202 1.66 3.56 -6.50
C THR A 202 0.71 2.68 -7.29
N THR A 203 0.55 1.42 -6.88
CA THR A 203 -0.41 0.52 -7.53
C THR A 203 -1.81 0.72 -6.96
N PRO A 204 -2.88 0.35 -7.68
CA PRO A 204 -4.24 0.37 -7.15
C PRO A 204 -4.38 -0.41 -5.82
N THR A 205 -3.73 -1.57 -5.70
CA THR A 205 -3.71 -2.37 -4.47
C THR A 205 -3.02 -1.62 -3.32
N GLY A 206 -1.84 -1.03 -3.56
CA GLY A 206 -1.14 -0.22 -2.56
C GLY A 206 -1.94 0.99 -2.10
N ALA A 207 -2.59 1.69 -3.03
CA ALA A 207 -3.51 2.79 -2.72
C ALA A 207 -4.70 2.32 -1.87
N ALA A 208 -5.34 1.21 -2.24
CA ALA A 208 -6.48 0.66 -1.51
C ALA A 208 -6.10 0.25 -0.08
N MET A 209 -4.91 -0.31 0.11
CA MET A 209 -4.44 -0.70 1.44
C MET A 209 -4.11 0.53 2.29
N ILE A 210 -3.42 1.54 1.75
CA ILE A 210 -3.00 2.69 2.56
C ILE A 210 -4.18 3.56 3.03
N VAL A 211 -5.21 3.73 2.21
CA VAL A 211 -6.43 4.48 2.62
C VAL A 211 -7.22 3.76 3.72
N ASN A 212 -7.11 2.44 3.82
CA ASN A 212 -7.75 1.64 4.85
C ASN A 212 -6.87 1.39 6.09
N LEU A 213 -5.62 1.85 6.07
CA LEU A 213 -4.68 1.77 7.20
C LEU A 213 -4.44 3.12 7.86
N ALA A 214 -4.13 4.14 7.05
CA ALA A 214 -3.70 5.42 7.55
C ALA A 214 -4.87 6.19 8.18
N THR A 215 -4.73 6.52 9.45
CA THR A 215 -5.70 7.36 10.19
C THR A 215 -5.66 8.82 9.77
N ARG A 216 -4.49 9.29 9.31
CA ARG A 216 -4.28 10.64 8.76
C ARG A 216 -3.03 10.72 7.88
N CYS A 217 -3.02 11.72 7.01
CA CYS A 217 -1.85 12.11 6.22
C CYS A 217 -1.20 13.37 6.81
N ILE A 218 0.12 13.35 6.97
CA ILE A 218 0.90 14.48 7.52
C ILE A 218 2.05 14.83 6.57
N ARG A 219 2.57 16.06 6.65
CA ARG A 219 3.64 16.56 5.77
C ARG A 219 5.05 16.38 6.32
N HIS A 220 5.18 16.27 7.63
CA HIS A 220 6.45 16.13 8.33
C HIS A 220 6.34 14.97 9.31
N TYR A 221 7.46 14.28 9.54
CA TYR A 221 7.50 13.25 10.57
C TYR A 221 7.07 13.85 11.91
N PRO A 222 6.26 13.12 12.72
CA PRO A 222 5.93 13.60 14.04
C PRO A 222 7.20 13.61 14.90
N LEU A 223 7.21 14.44 15.95
CA LEU A 223 8.22 14.29 16.98
C LEU A 223 8.07 12.89 17.61
N MET A 224 9.04 12.02 17.37
CA MET A 224 8.99 10.62 17.81
C MET A 224 10.38 10.09 18.14
N LYS A 225 10.42 9.14 19.06
CA LYS A 225 11.58 8.28 19.29
C LYS A 225 11.44 7.06 18.39
N VAL A 226 12.32 6.95 17.40
CA VAL A 226 12.35 5.81 16.47
C VAL A 226 12.84 4.56 17.20
N GLU A 227 12.12 3.46 17.06
CA GLU A 227 12.47 2.15 17.63
C GLU A 227 12.93 1.17 16.56
N SER A 228 12.24 1.13 15.43
CA SER A 228 12.55 0.23 14.31
C SER A 228 12.19 0.86 12.97
N VAL A 229 12.91 0.41 11.93
CA VAL A 229 12.69 0.83 10.56
C VAL A 229 12.69 -0.41 9.67
N GLY A 230 11.69 -0.52 8.81
CA GLY A 230 11.57 -1.57 7.81
C GLY A 230 11.59 -0.99 6.40
N TYR A 231 12.27 -1.68 5.49
CA TYR A 231 12.40 -1.30 4.09
C TYR A 231 11.84 -2.38 3.18
N GLY A 232 10.78 -2.06 2.43
CA GLY A 232 10.14 -2.95 1.47
C GLY A 232 10.46 -2.59 0.03
N ALA A 233 11.16 -3.44 -0.69
CA ALA A 233 11.57 -3.21 -2.07
C ALA A 233 10.51 -3.66 -3.07
N GLY A 234 10.19 -2.78 -4.02
CA GLY A 234 9.35 -3.11 -5.16
C GLY A 234 10.14 -3.79 -6.28
N GLN A 235 9.43 -4.40 -7.22
CA GLN A 235 10.06 -5.20 -8.28
C GLN A 235 10.86 -4.34 -9.28
N LYS A 236 10.32 -3.19 -9.70
CA LYS A 236 10.94 -2.30 -10.70
C LYS A 236 12.26 -1.69 -10.18
N ASN A 237 13.14 -1.31 -11.12
CA ASN A 237 14.32 -0.47 -10.87
C ASN A 237 14.12 0.86 -11.61
N PHE A 238 14.51 1.96 -11.00
CA PHE A 238 14.42 3.30 -11.58
C PHE A 238 15.80 3.92 -11.68
N GLU A 239 16.00 4.89 -12.56
CA GLU A 239 17.23 5.67 -12.58
C GLU A 239 17.14 6.78 -11.53
N GLY A 240 18.14 6.90 -10.66
CA GLY A 240 18.26 8.01 -9.70
C GLY A 240 17.61 7.82 -8.33
N PHE A 241 16.76 6.81 -8.10
CA PHE A 241 16.21 6.54 -6.76
C PHE A 241 15.94 5.06 -6.48
N SER A 242 15.95 4.68 -5.20
CA SER A 242 15.63 3.33 -4.74
C SER A 242 14.12 3.09 -4.74
N ASN A 243 13.66 2.06 -5.44
CA ASN A 243 12.26 1.62 -5.40
C ASN A 243 11.94 0.89 -4.08
N VAL A 244 11.88 1.63 -2.98
CA VAL A 244 11.76 1.11 -1.61
C VAL A 244 10.76 1.94 -0.81
N LEU A 245 9.78 1.27 -0.20
CA LEU A 245 8.89 1.83 0.81
C LEU A 245 9.56 1.77 2.17
N LYS A 246 9.48 2.86 2.92
CA LYS A 246 10.03 2.96 4.27
C LYS A 246 8.89 2.95 5.30
N LEU A 247 9.03 2.08 6.29
CA LEU A 247 8.15 1.99 7.46
C LEU A 247 8.97 2.36 8.69
N VAL A 248 8.48 3.30 9.49
CA VAL A 248 9.16 3.74 10.72
C VAL A 248 8.22 3.57 11.89
N GLN A 249 8.61 2.77 12.87
CA GLN A 249 7.83 2.55 14.08
C GLN A 249 8.54 3.17 15.29
N GLY A 250 7.75 3.68 16.21
CA GLY A 250 8.27 4.10 17.50
C GLY A 250 7.26 4.81 18.38
N GLU A 251 7.78 5.58 19.33
CA GLU A 251 6.98 6.29 20.32
C GLU A 251 6.82 7.75 19.92
N LYS A 252 5.59 8.17 19.63
CA LYS A 252 5.26 9.57 19.40
C LYS A 252 5.42 10.34 20.71
N SER A 253 6.10 11.48 20.66
CA SER A 253 6.17 12.42 21.78
C SER A 253 4.79 13.03 22.03
N ILE A 254 4.45 13.21 23.31
CA ILE A 254 3.21 13.88 23.75
C ILE A 254 3.39 15.41 23.72
N LEU A 255 4.62 15.91 23.50
CA LEU A 255 4.87 17.34 23.37
C LEU A 255 4.21 17.86 22.09
N GLU A 256 3.12 18.60 22.25
CA GLU A 256 2.48 19.33 21.16
C GLU A 256 3.38 20.49 20.73
N SER A 257 3.86 20.43 19.49
CA SER A 257 4.46 21.56 18.82
C SER A 257 3.36 22.44 18.25
N ASP A 258 3.34 23.72 18.62
CA ASP A 258 2.43 24.70 18.05
C ASP A 258 3.05 25.35 16.81
N ILE A 259 2.24 25.67 15.80
CA ILE A 259 2.72 26.32 14.57
C ILE A 259 2.45 27.82 14.71
N VAL A 260 3.51 28.58 15.01
CA VAL A 260 3.47 30.05 14.96
C VAL A 260 3.80 30.49 13.53
N SER A 261 2.81 31.04 12.83
CA SER A 261 3.02 31.69 11.53
C SER A 261 3.10 33.19 11.74
N ILE A 262 4.17 33.83 11.26
CA ILE A 262 4.29 35.28 11.22
C ILE A 262 3.92 35.73 9.82
N LEU A 263 2.85 36.52 9.70
CA LEU A 263 2.44 37.17 8.47
C LEU A 263 2.92 38.62 8.52
N GLU A 264 3.98 38.92 7.79
CA GLU A 264 4.51 40.28 7.65
C GLU A 264 4.15 40.83 6.27
N THR A 265 3.75 42.10 6.24
CA THR A 265 3.54 42.86 5.00
C THR A 265 4.05 44.28 5.20
N ASN A 266 4.62 44.86 4.15
CA ASN A 266 4.92 46.28 4.12
C ASN A 266 3.72 46.99 3.53
N VAL A 267 3.24 48.02 4.22
CA VAL A 267 2.21 48.90 3.68
C VAL A 267 2.92 49.98 2.87
N ASP A 268 2.68 50.01 1.57
CA ASP A 268 3.07 51.09 0.67
C ASP A 268 1.79 51.83 0.26
N ASP A 269 1.83 53.17 0.17
CA ASP A 269 0.67 54.06 -0.03
C ASP A 269 -0.36 54.17 1.12
N VAL A 270 0.10 54.38 2.35
CA VAL A 270 -0.77 54.86 3.46
C VAL A 270 -0.55 56.35 3.73
N SER A 271 -1.65 57.11 3.84
CA SER A 271 -1.60 58.52 4.27
C SER A 271 -1.13 58.63 5.72
N GLY A 272 -0.31 59.63 6.03
CA GLY A 272 0.33 59.80 7.34
C GLY A 272 -0.54 60.33 8.48
N GLU A 273 -1.84 59.97 8.52
CA GLU A 273 -2.78 60.32 9.61
C GLU A 273 -2.93 59.17 10.62
#